data_AF-A0A932DRH7-F1
#
_entry.id   AF-A0A932DRH7-F1
#
_cell.length_a   1.000
_cell.length_b   1.000
_cell.length_c   1.000
_cell.angle_alpha   90.00
_cell.angle_beta   90.00
_cell.angle_gamma   90.00
#
_symmetry.space_group_name_H-M   'P 1'
#
loop_
_entity.id
_entity.type
_entity.pdbx_description
1 polymer ?
#
loop_
_entity_poly.entity_id
_entity_poly.type
_entity_poly.pdbx_seq_one_letter_code
_entity_poly.pdbx_strand_id
1 'polypeptide(L)'
;MNNYDNKQEKTLVIVKPDGVQRSLIGEVIKRYEQCGLKLVALKMLIPTPEQALAHYSTDPGWALTTGTKSLAAAKERGEKLFTEDPVEYAENIRKNAKNFLSSGPIVPMVWQGMNAAKVVRKITGVTDCTLSVPGTIRGDYSLDSYTSSDSDNRSIRNIIHASGSAEEALLEIPIWFSAKEILNYRHVAEKIMYDVNLDGILE
;
A
#
# COMPACT_ATOMS: atom_id res chain seq x y z
N MET A 1 -17.47 21.24 5.09
CA MET A 1 -16.09 21.63 5.45
C MET A 1 -15.20 20.43 5.22
N ASN A 2 -14.36 20.49 4.20
CA ASN A 2 -13.05 19.82 4.09
C ASN A 2 -12.46 20.29 2.76
N ASN A 3 -11.95 21.52 2.75
CA ASN A 3 -10.99 21.96 1.74
C ASN A 3 -9.68 21.20 2.01
N TYR A 4 -9.64 19.91 1.68
CA TYR A 4 -8.36 19.28 1.43
C TYR A 4 -7.84 19.94 0.15
N ASP A 5 -6.73 20.66 0.26
CA ASP A 5 -5.96 20.96 -0.93
C ASP A 5 -5.40 19.63 -1.43
N ASN A 6 -6.15 18.98 -2.33
CA ASN A 6 -5.82 17.66 -2.86
C ASN A 6 -4.43 17.62 -3.47
N LYS A 7 -3.84 18.77 -3.84
CA LYS A 7 -2.48 18.90 -4.39
C LYS A 7 -1.40 18.45 -3.41
N GLN A 8 -1.68 18.48 -2.10
CA GLN A 8 -0.73 18.16 -1.03
C GLN A 8 -1.13 16.89 -0.24
N GLU A 9 -2.08 16.10 -0.75
CA GLU A 9 -2.46 14.82 -0.14
C GLU A 9 -1.24 13.91 -0.02
N LYS A 10 -1.11 13.22 1.13
CA LYS A 10 -0.04 12.25 1.41
C LYS A 10 -0.63 10.86 1.52
N THR A 11 0.09 9.87 1.01
CA THR A 11 -0.25 8.45 1.12
C THR A 11 0.96 7.63 1.51
N LEU A 12 0.74 6.56 2.27
CA LEU A 12 1.79 5.62 2.65
C LEU A 12 1.87 4.50 1.61
N VAL A 13 3.11 4.18 1.24
CA VAL A 13 3.46 3.00 0.46
C VAL A 13 4.52 2.21 1.21
N ILE A 14 4.45 0.88 1.18
CA ILE A 14 5.51 0.03 1.75
C ILE A 14 5.90 -1.02 0.72
N VAL A 15 7.15 -1.02 0.28
CA VAL A 15 7.72 -2.18 -0.43
C VAL A 15 7.93 -3.28 0.61
N LYS A 16 7.19 -4.37 0.44
CA LYS A 16 7.18 -5.53 1.35
C LYS A 16 8.43 -6.39 1.17
N PRO A 17 8.69 -7.38 2.05
CA PRO A 17 9.93 -8.15 1.98
C PRO A 17 10.15 -8.87 0.65
N ASP A 18 9.10 -9.37 0.00
CA ASP A 18 9.21 -9.96 -1.35
C ASP A 18 9.68 -8.95 -2.40
N GLY A 19 9.20 -7.70 -2.36
CA GLY A 19 9.66 -6.64 -3.26
C GLY A 19 11.11 -6.22 -3.00
N VAL A 20 11.51 -6.13 -1.73
CA VAL A 20 12.89 -5.81 -1.35
C VAL A 20 13.86 -6.91 -1.78
N GLN A 21 13.55 -8.17 -1.47
CA GLN A 21 14.40 -9.32 -1.77
C GLN A 21 14.55 -9.58 -3.28
N ARG A 22 13.62 -9.06 -4.09
CA ARG A 22 13.65 -9.15 -5.55
C ARG A 22 14.22 -7.90 -6.23
N SER A 23 14.83 -6.99 -5.47
CA SER A 23 15.45 -5.76 -5.97
C SER A 23 14.48 -4.83 -6.71
N LEU A 24 13.21 -4.78 -6.29
CA LEU A 24 12.15 -3.99 -6.96
C LEU A 24 11.94 -2.59 -6.38
N ILE A 25 12.74 -2.16 -5.39
CA ILE A 25 12.59 -0.84 -4.74
C ILE A 25 12.66 0.29 -5.78
N GLY A 26 13.69 0.28 -6.63
CA GLY A 26 13.89 1.31 -7.66
C GLY A 26 12.77 1.29 -8.71
N GLU A 27 12.28 0.11 -9.10
CA GLU A 27 11.16 -0.02 -10.03
C GLU A 27 9.88 0.60 -9.45
N VAL A 28 9.57 0.33 -8.18
CA VAL A 28 8.42 0.94 -7.50
C VAL A 28 8.54 2.47 -7.44
N ILE A 29 9.68 2.99 -6.98
CA ILE A 29 9.93 4.44 -6.88
C ILE A 29 9.74 5.09 -8.25
N LYS A 30 10.37 4.53 -9.29
CA LYS A 30 10.29 5.03 -10.66
C LYS A 30 8.85 5.17 -11.14
N ARG A 31 7.96 4.20 -10.87
CA ARG A 31 6.56 4.28 -11.32
C ARG A 31 5.81 5.47 -10.72
N TYR A 32 6.09 5.82 -9.46
CA TYR A 32 5.44 6.95 -8.80
C TYR A 32 6.08 8.28 -9.18
N GLU A 33 7.40 8.36 -9.30
CA GLU A 33 8.07 9.59 -9.77
C GLU A 33 7.66 9.95 -11.20
N GLN A 34 7.54 8.96 -12.09
CA GLN A 34 7.17 9.19 -13.49
C GLN A 34 5.79 9.83 -13.69
N CYS A 35 4.87 9.67 -12.73
CA CYS A 35 3.56 10.33 -12.77
C CYS A 35 3.52 11.68 -12.04
N GLY A 36 4.65 12.14 -11.49
CA GLY A 36 4.79 13.43 -10.82
C GLY A 36 4.50 13.42 -9.30
N LEU A 37 4.36 12.25 -8.68
CA LEU A 37 4.26 12.18 -7.21
C LEU A 37 5.60 12.57 -6.57
N LYS A 38 5.54 13.32 -5.47
CA LYS A 38 6.71 13.78 -4.72
C LYS A 38 6.99 12.84 -3.55
N LEU A 39 8.18 12.27 -3.49
CA LEU A 39 8.63 11.49 -2.33
C LEU A 39 9.01 12.44 -1.19
N VAL A 40 8.35 12.34 -0.03
CA VAL A 40 8.57 13.23 1.13
C VAL A 40 9.11 12.53 2.37
N ALA A 41 9.13 11.20 2.39
CA ALA A 41 9.85 10.41 3.40
C ALA A 41 10.15 9.01 2.86
N LEU A 42 11.30 8.45 3.24
CA LEU A 42 11.70 7.08 2.91
C LEU A 42 12.66 6.58 3.99
N LYS A 43 12.51 5.32 4.40
CA LYS A 43 13.54 4.60 5.19
C LYS A 43 13.47 3.11 4.93
N MET A 44 14.53 2.40 5.30
CA MET A 44 14.60 0.94 5.25
C MET A 44 14.77 0.41 6.68
N LEU A 45 13.98 -0.60 7.04
CA LEU A 45 14.02 -1.21 8.36
C LEU A 45 13.47 -2.64 8.31
N ILE A 46 13.70 -3.39 9.39
CA ILE A 46 12.99 -4.64 9.68
C ILE A 46 12.02 -4.31 10.84
N PRO A 47 10.69 -4.36 10.63
CA PRO A 47 9.74 -3.98 11.66
C PRO A 47 9.62 -5.08 12.72
N THR A 48 9.36 -4.69 13.97
CA THR A 48 8.99 -5.68 14.98
C THR A 48 7.58 -6.23 14.69
N PRO A 49 7.24 -7.44 15.17
CA PRO A 49 5.89 -7.98 15.03
C PRO A 49 4.80 -7.04 15.57
N GLU A 50 5.09 -6.28 16.63
CA GLU A 50 4.17 -5.31 17.24
C GLU A 50 3.94 -4.11 16.32
N GLN A 51 5.01 -3.55 15.74
CA GLN A 51 4.88 -2.45 14.78
C GLN A 51 4.16 -2.89 13.50
N ALA A 52 4.48 -4.10 13.00
CA ALA A 52 3.77 -4.69 11.86
C ALA A 52 2.29 -4.93 12.16
N LEU A 53 1.95 -5.34 13.38
CA LEU A 53 0.56 -5.53 13.80
C LEU A 53 -0.19 -4.20 13.89
N ALA A 54 0.45 -3.15 14.43
CA ALA A 54 -0.14 -1.82 14.56
C ALA A 54 -0.57 -1.24 13.19
N HIS A 55 0.12 -1.60 12.11
CA HIS A 55 -0.24 -1.22 10.74
C HIS A 55 -1.58 -1.80 10.26
N TYR A 56 -1.99 -2.96 10.77
CA TYR A 56 -3.25 -3.59 10.36
C TYR A 56 -4.37 -3.26 11.34
N SER A 57 -5.53 -2.87 10.80
CA SER A 57 -6.70 -2.50 11.61
C SER A 57 -7.08 -3.61 12.59
N THR A 58 -7.20 -3.27 13.88
CA THR A 58 -7.74 -4.13 14.94
C THR A 58 -9.21 -3.83 15.24
N ASP A 59 -9.89 -3.03 14.39
CA ASP A 59 -11.31 -2.75 14.53
C ASP A 59 -12.13 -4.05 14.42
N PRO A 60 -12.98 -4.37 15.41
CA PRO A 60 -13.89 -5.52 15.31
C PRO A 60 -14.82 -5.45 14.10
N GLY A 61 -15.25 -4.24 13.69
CA GLY A 61 -16.07 -4.04 12.50
C GLY A 61 -15.35 -4.42 11.21
N TRP A 62 -14.06 -4.09 11.12
CA TRP A 62 -13.18 -4.53 10.04
C TRP A 62 -13.05 -6.06 9.98
N ALA A 63 -12.90 -6.73 11.13
CA ALA A 63 -12.75 -8.18 11.18
C ALA A 63 -13.98 -8.89 10.63
N LEU A 64 -15.18 -8.48 11.06
CA LEU A 64 -16.43 -9.04 10.56
C LEU A 64 -16.60 -8.79 9.06
N THR A 65 -16.34 -7.57 8.59
CA THR A 65 -16.52 -7.18 7.19
C THR A 65 -15.55 -7.92 6.26
N THR A 66 -14.26 -7.89 6.59
CA THR A 66 -13.20 -8.51 5.79
C THR A 66 -13.31 -10.03 5.82
N GLY A 67 -13.59 -10.60 6.99
CA GLY A 67 -13.82 -12.02 7.17
C GLY A 67 -14.97 -12.54 6.32
N THR A 68 -16.12 -11.87 6.40
CA THR A 68 -17.34 -12.27 5.65
C THR A 68 -17.08 -12.25 4.15
N LYS A 69 -16.47 -11.18 3.64
CA LYS A 69 -16.15 -11.04 2.21
C LYS A 69 -15.13 -12.08 1.75
N SER A 70 -14.08 -12.31 2.54
CA SER A 70 -12.99 -13.23 2.17
C SER A 70 -13.46 -14.68 2.20
N LEU A 71 -14.26 -15.06 3.21
CA LEU A 71 -14.90 -16.37 3.28
C LEU A 71 -15.84 -16.63 2.12
N ALA A 72 -16.70 -15.67 1.77
CA ALA A 72 -17.61 -15.80 0.64
C ALA A 72 -16.84 -16.01 -0.67
N ALA A 73 -15.77 -15.24 -0.89
CA ALA A 73 -14.92 -15.37 -2.06
C ALA A 73 -14.16 -16.71 -2.09
N ALA A 74 -13.69 -17.21 -0.95
CA ALA A 74 -13.05 -18.53 -0.85
C ALA A 74 -14.03 -19.67 -1.14
N LYS A 75 -15.29 -19.56 -0.67
CA LYS A 75 -16.38 -20.50 -0.98
C LYS A 75 -16.68 -20.52 -2.48
N GLU A 76 -16.77 -19.35 -3.12
CA GLU A 76 -17.01 -19.22 -4.56
C GLU A 76 -15.90 -19.87 -5.40
N ARG A 77 -14.64 -19.78 -4.94
CA ARG A 77 -13.48 -20.42 -5.59
C ARG A 77 -13.36 -21.92 -5.29
N GLY A 78 -14.22 -22.49 -4.43
CA GLY A 78 -14.18 -23.90 -4.05
C GLY A 78 -12.97 -24.27 -3.18
N GLU A 79 -12.43 -23.30 -2.45
CA GLU A 79 -11.25 -23.50 -1.59
C GLU A 79 -11.63 -24.21 -0.28
N LYS A 80 -10.69 -25.01 0.26
CA LYS A 80 -10.88 -25.64 1.56
C LYS A 80 -10.74 -24.58 2.65
N LEU A 81 -11.84 -24.30 3.34
CA LEU A 81 -11.84 -23.40 4.48
C LEU A 81 -11.21 -24.06 5.70
N PHE A 82 -10.38 -23.33 6.42
CA PHE A 82 -9.86 -23.77 7.72
C PHE A 82 -10.83 -23.42 8.87
N THR A 83 -11.68 -22.41 8.69
CA THR A 83 -12.76 -22.01 9.60
C THR A 83 -13.92 -21.43 8.79
N GLU A 84 -15.13 -21.51 9.35
CA GLU A 84 -16.31 -20.83 8.82
C GLU A 84 -16.67 -19.55 9.60
N ASP A 85 -15.96 -19.26 10.69
CA ASP A 85 -16.14 -18.02 11.46
C ASP A 85 -15.45 -16.84 10.76
N PRO A 86 -16.19 -15.80 10.32
CA PRO A 86 -15.63 -14.59 9.71
C PRO A 86 -14.56 -13.92 10.57
N VAL A 87 -14.75 -13.85 11.88
CA VAL A 87 -13.81 -13.16 12.76
C VAL A 87 -12.51 -13.96 12.84
N GLU A 88 -12.58 -15.26 13.10
CA GLU A 88 -11.41 -16.13 13.11
C GLU A 88 -10.68 -16.11 11.75
N TYR A 89 -11.43 -16.06 10.64
CA TYR A 89 -10.85 -15.95 9.31
C TYR A 89 -10.05 -14.65 9.14
N ALA A 90 -10.62 -13.52 9.53
CA ALA A 90 -9.96 -12.22 9.47
C ALA A 90 -8.74 -12.13 10.41
N GLU A 91 -8.81 -12.73 11.60
CA GLU A 91 -7.67 -12.83 12.53
C GLU A 91 -6.51 -13.62 11.90
N ASN A 92 -6.79 -14.71 11.20
CA ASN A 92 -5.75 -15.46 10.49
C ASN A 92 -5.13 -14.64 9.34
N ILE A 93 -5.95 -13.90 8.57
CA ILE A 93 -5.45 -12.97 7.54
C ILE A 93 -4.51 -11.95 8.20
N ARG A 94 -4.91 -11.33 9.30
CA ARG A 94 -4.11 -10.33 10.01
C ARG A 94 -2.81 -10.94 10.54
N LYS A 95 -2.87 -12.13 11.14
CA LYS A 95 -1.71 -12.88 11.62
C LYS A 95 -0.71 -13.14 10.48
N ASN A 96 -1.20 -13.62 9.34
CA ASN A 96 -0.37 -13.91 8.18
C ASN A 96 0.25 -12.64 7.58
N ALA A 97 -0.53 -11.55 7.49
CA ALA A 97 -0.06 -10.26 7.01
C ALA A 97 1.03 -9.67 7.93
N LYS A 98 0.82 -9.70 9.25
CA LYS A 98 1.81 -9.32 10.27
C LYS A 98 3.09 -10.12 10.11
N ASN A 99 2.99 -11.46 10.12
CA ASN A 99 4.14 -12.35 10.01
C ASN A 99 4.93 -12.10 8.73
N PHE A 100 4.24 -11.84 7.62
CA PHE A 100 4.89 -11.53 6.36
C PHE A 100 5.61 -10.20 6.40
N LEU A 101 4.94 -9.13 6.88
CA LEU A 101 5.54 -7.79 6.92
C LEU A 101 6.76 -7.71 7.86
N SER A 102 6.78 -8.50 8.94
CA SER A 102 7.92 -8.61 9.87
C SER A 102 8.93 -9.71 9.52
N SER A 103 8.80 -10.38 8.36
CA SER A 103 9.71 -11.49 7.98
C SER A 103 11.06 -11.03 7.42
N GLY A 104 11.20 -9.76 7.09
CA GLY A 104 12.40 -9.24 6.46
C GLY A 104 12.38 -7.72 6.30
N PRO A 105 13.37 -7.15 5.58
CA PRO A 105 13.45 -5.72 5.37
C PRO A 105 12.29 -5.22 4.50
N ILE A 106 11.81 -4.03 4.84
CA ILE A 106 10.80 -3.28 4.08
C ILE A 106 11.30 -1.86 3.79
N VAL A 107 10.65 -1.21 2.84
CA VAL A 107 10.88 0.21 2.53
C VAL A 107 9.56 0.97 2.58
N PRO A 108 9.14 1.49 3.74
CA PRO A 108 8.07 2.46 3.83
C PRO A 108 8.47 3.78 3.19
N MET A 109 7.51 4.43 2.55
CA MET A 109 7.64 5.69 1.83
C MET A 109 6.37 6.50 1.99
N VAL A 110 6.51 7.83 2.06
CA VAL A 110 5.38 8.75 2.01
C VAL A 110 5.44 9.52 0.69
N TRP A 111 4.40 9.38 -0.11
CA TRP A 111 4.22 10.06 -1.39
C TRP A 111 3.21 11.17 -1.25
N GLN A 112 3.49 12.32 -1.88
CA GLN A 112 2.66 13.51 -1.84
C GLN A 112 2.25 13.94 -3.25
N GLY A 113 1.00 14.36 -3.43
CA GLY A 113 0.53 14.96 -4.69
C GLY A 113 -0.99 14.94 -4.85
N MET A 114 -1.45 15.39 -6.01
CA MET A 114 -2.87 15.46 -6.37
C MET A 114 -3.56 14.08 -6.25
N ASN A 115 -4.47 13.94 -5.27
CA ASN A 115 -5.19 12.68 -5.00
C ASN A 115 -4.24 11.48 -4.83
N ALA A 116 -3.13 11.67 -4.10
CA ALA A 116 -2.02 10.74 -4.00
C ALA A 116 -2.45 9.28 -3.77
N ALA A 117 -3.34 9.00 -2.80
CA ALA A 117 -3.78 7.65 -2.48
C ALA A 117 -4.48 6.98 -3.68
N LYS A 118 -5.36 7.72 -4.37
CA LYS A 118 -6.07 7.22 -5.56
C LYS A 118 -5.11 6.95 -6.72
N VAL A 119 -4.17 7.85 -6.97
CA VAL A 119 -3.16 7.71 -8.04
C VAL A 119 -2.24 6.52 -7.76
N VAL A 120 -1.71 6.43 -6.54
CA VAL A 120 -0.86 5.32 -6.10
C VAL A 120 -1.59 3.99 -6.26
N ARG A 121 -2.83 3.86 -5.79
CA ARG A 121 -3.60 2.62 -5.94
C ARG A 121 -3.84 2.23 -7.40
N LYS A 122 -4.08 3.21 -8.27
CA LYS A 122 -4.23 2.98 -9.73
C LYS A 122 -2.96 2.38 -10.32
N ILE A 123 -1.79 2.91 -9.96
CA ILE A 123 -0.48 2.44 -10.46
C ILE A 123 -0.12 1.09 -9.84
N THR A 124 -0.47 0.87 -8.59
CA THR A 124 -0.17 -0.37 -7.85
C THR A 124 -0.91 -1.59 -8.42
N GLY A 125 -2.18 -1.45 -8.80
CA GLY A 125 -3.03 -2.56 -9.22
C GLY A 125 -3.81 -3.20 -8.05
N VAL A 126 -4.72 -4.12 -8.38
CA VAL A 126 -5.60 -4.78 -7.40
C VAL A 126 -4.83 -5.79 -6.54
N THR A 127 -5.39 -6.24 -5.42
CA THR A 127 -4.66 -7.06 -4.44
C THR A 127 -4.21 -8.40 -5.00
N ASP A 128 -5.10 -9.08 -5.74
CA ASP A 128 -4.78 -10.30 -6.47
C ASP A 128 -3.97 -9.95 -7.71
N CYS A 129 -2.76 -10.49 -7.83
CA CYS A 129 -1.84 -10.08 -8.91
C CYS A 129 -2.30 -10.67 -10.24
N THR A 130 -3.00 -11.81 -10.25
CA THR A 130 -3.51 -12.45 -11.47
C THR A 130 -4.66 -11.67 -12.11
N LEU A 131 -5.34 -10.83 -11.32
CA LEU A 131 -6.39 -9.92 -11.79
C LEU A 131 -5.88 -8.50 -12.07
N SER A 132 -4.61 -8.23 -11.79
CA SER A 132 -4.01 -6.92 -12.03
C SER A 132 -3.66 -6.76 -13.50
N VAL A 133 -4.06 -5.63 -14.09
CA VAL A 133 -3.81 -5.37 -15.51
C VAL A 133 -2.31 -5.13 -15.77
N PRO A 134 -1.78 -5.57 -16.93
CA PRO A 134 -0.42 -5.24 -17.36
C PRO A 134 -0.16 -3.73 -17.31
N GLY A 135 1.04 -3.34 -16.89
CA GLY A 135 1.45 -1.96 -16.66
C GLY A 135 1.28 -1.48 -15.20
N THR A 136 0.55 -2.23 -14.36
CA THR A 136 0.52 -1.99 -12.90
C THR A 136 1.70 -2.68 -12.22
N ILE A 137 2.12 -2.19 -11.05
CA ILE A 137 3.22 -2.81 -10.28
C ILE A 137 2.91 -4.29 -10.00
N ARG A 138 1.69 -4.61 -9.57
CA ARG A 138 1.31 -6.00 -9.26
C ARG A 138 1.18 -6.86 -10.51
N GLY A 139 0.61 -6.32 -11.59
CA GLY A 139 0.48 -7.05 -12.86
C GLY A 139 1.81 -7.32 -13.55
N ASP A 140 2.81 -6.45 -13.37
CA ASP A 140 4.12 -6.60 -14.01
C ASP A 140 5.09 -7.46 -13.19
N TYR A 141 4.99 -7.44 -11.86
CA TYR A 141 6.02 -8.01 -10.99
C TYR A 141 5.55 -9.17 -10.10
N SER A 142 4.28 -9.56 -10.08
CA SER A 142 3.85 -10.74 -9.32
C SER A 142 2.79 -11.56 -10.07
N LEU A 143 2.83 -12.86 -9.85
CA LEU A 143 1.85 -13.83 -10.36
C LEU A 143 1.07 -14.49 -9.21
N ASP A 144 1.22 -14.00 -7.98
CA ASP A 144 0.57 -14.58 -6.80
C ASP A 144 -0.93 -14.23 -6.76
N SER A 145 -1.73 -15.12 -6.19
CA SER A 145 -3.20 -15.01 -6.12
C SER A 145 -3.72 -15.34 -4.73
N TYR A 146 -4.98 -14.97 -4.47
CA TYR A 146 -5.65 -15.42 -3.24
C TYR A 146 -5.66 -16.95 -3.12
N THR A 147 -5.94 -17.66 -4.22
CA THR A 147 -5.97 -19.12 -4.23
C THR A 147 -4.63 -19.73 -3.84
N SER A 148 -3.52 -19.21 -4.36
CA SER A 148 -2.20 -19.71 -3.97
C SER A 148 -1.86 -19.35 -2.53
N SER A 149 -2.15 -18.12 -2.09
CA SER A 149 -1.83 -17.71 -0.72
C SER A 149 -2.67 -18.43 0.34
N ASP A 150 -3.95 -18.67 0.05
CA ASP A 150 -4.89 -19.30 0.97
C ASP A 150 -4.59 -20.81 1.08
N SER A 151 -4.25 -21.46 -0.05
CA SER A 151 -3.82 -22.88 -0.06
C SER A 151 -2.54 -23.12 0.74
N ASP A 152 -1.61 -22.16 0.70
CA ASP A 152 -0.33 -22.20 1.44
C ASP A 152 -0.46 -21.64 2.87
N ASN A 153 -1.64 -21.18 3.29
CA ASN A 153 -1.90 -20.48 4.55
C ASN A 153 -0.88 -19.38 4.86
N ARG A 154 -0.66 -18.47 3.90
CA ARG A 154 0.27 -17.34 3.98
C ARG A 154 -0.36 -16.05 3.49
N SER A 155 0.32 -14.92 3.70
CA SER A 155 -0.07 -13.67 3.06
C SER A 155 0.27 -13.69 1.58
N ILE A 156 -0.53 -12.98 0.78
CA ILE A 156 -0.24 -12.76 -0.64
C ILE A 156 1.03 -11.91 -0.81
N ARG A 157 1.91 -12.39 -1.69
CA ARG A 157 3.19 -11.78 -2.07
C ARG A 157 2.98 -10.88 -3.28
N ASN A 158 2.39 -9.72 -3.00
CA ASN A 158 2.00 -8.74 -4.00
C ASN A 158 2.88 -7.48 -3.99
N ILE A 159 4.15 -7.62 -3.58
CA ILE A 159 5.23 -6.62 -3.63
C ILE A 159 5.06 -5.44 -2.67
N ILE A 160 3.84 -4.92 -2.53
CA ILE A 160 3.63 -3.55 -2.07
C ILE A 160 2.32 -3.38 -1.31
N HIS A 161 2.37 -2.62 -0.22
CA HIS A 161 1.22 -2.01 0.45
C HIS A 161 1.03 -0.58 -0.06
N ALA A 162 -0.22 -0.13 -0.16
CA ALA A 162 -0.58 1.26 -0.40
C ALA A 162 -1.87 1.57 0.37
N SER A 163 -1.94 2.71 1.06
CA SER A 163 -3.13 3.12 1.82
C SER A 163 -4.38 3.13 0.92
N GLY A 164 -5.53 2.68 1.44
CA GLY A 164 -6.79 2.59 0.71
C GLY A 164 -7.41 3.95 0.36
N SER A 165 -7.22 4.94 1.24
CA SER A 165 -7.71 6.31 1.13
C SER A 165 -6.78 7.33 1.80
N ALA A 166 -7.10 8.62 1.70
CA ALA A 166 -6.39 9.67 2.42
C ALA A 166 -6.57 9.54 3.94
N GLU A 167 -7.77 9.16 4.40
CA GLU A 167 -8.07 8.95 5.82
C GLU A 167 -7.28 7.78 6.41
N GLU A 168 -7.19 6.66 5.68
CA GLU A 168 -6.34 5.54 6.09
C GLU A 168 -4.87 5.96 6.16
N ALA A 169 -4.39 6.72 5.16
CA ALA A 169 -3.01 7.21 5.16
C ALA A 169 -2.68 8.08 6.39
N LEU A 170 -3.63 8.90 6.86
CA LEU A 170 -3.44 9.72 8.06
C LEU A 170 -3.24 8.88 9.33
N LEU A 171 -3.83 7.68 9.38
CA LEU A 171 -3.65 6.72 10.48
C LEU A 171 -2.37 5.90 10.32
N GLU A 172 -2.03 5.51 9.09
CA GLU A 172 -0.88 4.65 8.81
C GLU A 172 0.46 5.40 8.91
N ILE A 173 0.58 6.63 8.37
CA ILE A 173 1.84 7.37 8.31
C ILE A 173 2.53 7.49 9.70
N PRO A 174 1.84 7.87 10.79
CA PRO A 174 2.44 8.00 12.11
C PRO A 174 3.01 6.69 12.70
N ILE A 175 2.56 5.53 12.23
CA ILE A 175 3.07 4.22 12.66
C ILE A 175 4.50 4.02 12.14
N TRP A 176 4.79 4.58 10.97
CA TRP A 176 6.06 4.39 10.28
C TRP A 176 6.97 5.59 10.39
N PHE A 177 6.45 6.82 10.46
CA PHE A 177 7.24 8.04 10.44
C PHE A 177 6.79 9.02 11.52
N SER A 178 7.75 9.57 12.24
CA SER A 178 7.55 10.78 13.02
C SER A 178 7.37 12.00 12.11
N ALA A 179 6.74 13.05 12.62
CA ALA A 179 6.55 14.29 11.86
C ALA A 179 7.86 14.92 11.35
N LYS A 180 8.98 14.70 12.04
CA LYS A 180 10.31 15.21 11.65
C LYS A 180 10.93 14.47 10.47
N GLU A 181 10.51 13.23 10.23
CA GLU A 181 10.97 12.44 9.08
C GLU A 181 10.23 12.80 7.78
N ILE A 182 9.12 13.54 7.88
CA ILE A 182 8.36 14.03 6.71
C ILE A 182 8.93 15.37 6.25
N LEU A 183 9.65 15.35 5.14
CA LEU A 183 10.32 16.52 4.61
C LEU A 183 9.33 17.46 3.92
N ASN A 184 9.55 18.76 4.11
CA ASN A 184 8.88 19.81 3.35
C ASN A 184 9.91 20.50 2.45
N TYR A 185 9.81 20.26 1.14
CA TYR A 185 10.68 20.86 0.15
C TYR A 185 9.91 21.18 -1.14
N ARG A 186 10.46 22.13 -1.90
CA ARG A 186 9.95 22.54 -3.21
C ARG A 186 10.39 21.53 -4.26
N HIS A 187 9.44 20.93 -4.97
CA HIS A 187 9.74 20.13 -6.16
C HIS A 187 9.37 20.89 -7.43
N VAL A 188 10.33 21.04 -8.35
CA VAL A 188 10.15 21.89 -9.55
C VAL A 188 8.98 21.44 -10.44
N ALA A 189 8.68 20.13 -10.49
CA ALA A 189 7.54 19.63 -11.24
C ALA A 189 6.19 20.06 -10.65
N GLU A 190 6.09 20.32 -9.34
CA GLU A 190 4.85 20.82 -8.73
C GLU A 190 4.47 22.19 -9.30
N LYS A 191 5.46 23.03 -9.62
CA LYS A 191 5.24 24.33 -10.26
C LYS A 191 4.52 24.14 -11.60
N ILE A 192 5.01 23.23 -12.42
CA ILE A 192 4.44 22.95 -13.75
C ILE A 192 3.06 22.29 -13.65
N MET A 193 2.86 21.41 -12.67
CA MET A 193 1.61 20.66 -12.54
C MET A 193 0.49 21.41 -11.82
N TYR A 194 0.81 22.32 -10.90
CA TYR A 194 -0.16 22.88 -9.96
C TYR A 194 -0.30 24.40 -9.98
N ASP A 195 0.66 25.15 -10.53
CA ASP A 195 0.53 26.60 -10.64
C ASP A 195 -0.54 26.96 -11.69
N VAL A 196 -1.33 27.99 -11.38
CA VAL A 196 -2.39 28.47 -12.28
C VAL A 196 -1.78 29.21 -13.48
N ASN A 197 -0.69 29.92 -13.24
CA ASN A 197 -0.01 30.73 -14.25
C ASN A 197 1.33 30.11 -14.59
N LEU A 198 1.43 29.57 -15.80
CA LEU A 198 2.70 29.18 -16.41
C LEU A 198 3.38 30.39 -17.07
N ASP A 199 3.03 31.62 -16.70
CA ASP A 199 3.61 32.81 -17.31
C ASP A 199 5.14 32.84 -17.09
N GLY A 200 5.89 33.07 -18.16
CA GLY A 200 7.36 33.08 -18.13
C GLY A 200 8.03 31.70 -18.30
N ILE A 201 7.38 30.67 -18.86
CA ILE A 201 8.12 29.47 -19.34
C ILE A 201 8.95 29.79 -20.59
N LEU A 202 8.49 30.74 -21.40
CA LEU A 202 9.21 31.25 -22.55
C LEU A 202 10.06 32.43 -22.06
N GLU A 203 11.38 32.23 -22.00
CA GLU A 203 12.37 33.30 -21.91
C GLU A 203 12.46 34.06 -23.24
#